data_AF-A0A6J6D0Q9-F1
#
_entry.id   AF-A0A6J6D0Q9-F1
#
_cell.length_a   1.000
_cell.length_b   1.000
_cell.length_c   1.000
_cell.angle_alpha   90.00
_cell.angle_beta   90.00
_cell.angle_gamma   90.00
#
_symmetry.space_group_name_H-M   'P 1'
#
loop_
_entity.id
_entity.type
_entity.pdbx_description
1 polymer ?
#
loop_
_entity_poly.entity_id
_entity_poly.type
_entity_poly.pdbx_seq_one_letter_code
_entity_poly.pdbx_strand_id
1 'polypeptide(L)'
;MQFAPIFEKASETHTDIRFGKVDTEAEKQLAGEAGISSIPTLMIFRDGILLFNQAGALPAPALDELIQKVRDLDMDEIRKEIEAAGGELGDVSEPQA
;
A
#
# COMPACT_ATOMS: atom_id res chain seq x y z
N MET A 1 14.16 7.89 10.98
CA MET A 1 13.97 7.35 9.60
C MET A 1 13.46 8.48 8.72
N GLN A 2 13.97 8.63 7.49
CA GLN A 2 13.61 9.75 6.60
C GLN A 2 12.15 9.71 6.10
N PHE A 3 11.51 8.54 6.12
CA PHE A 3 10.15 8.34 5.61
C PHE A 3 9.03 8.83 6.56
N ALA A 4 9.25 8.76 7.87
CA ALA A 4 8.23 9.14 8.86
C ALA A 4 7.63 10.55 8.63
N PRO A 5 8.43 11.64 8.45
CA PRO A 5 7.86 12.96 8.20
C PRO A 5 7.16 13.08 6.84
N ILE A 6 7.55 12.27 5.84
CA ILE A 6 6.88 12.22 4.54
C ILE A 6 5.48 11.61 4.70
N PHE A 7 5.39 10.50 5.42
CA PHE A 7 4.13 9.81 5.71
C PHE A 7 3.18 10.67 6.54
N GLU A 8 3.69 11.37 7.55
CA GLU A 8 2.90 12.30 8.38
C GLU A 8 2.36 13.48 7.56
N LYS A 9 3.18 14.09 6.69
CA LYS A 9 2.70 15.18 5.83
C LYS A 9 1.64 14.70 4.83
N ALA A 10 1.81 13.49 4.28
CA ALA A 10 0.81 12.89 3.40
C ALA A 10 -0.51 12.66 4.13
N SER A 11 -0.49 12.23 5.39
CA SER A 11 -1.70 12.02 6.19
C SER A 11 -2.44 13.32 6.53
N GLU A 12 -1.71 14.42 6.71
CA GLU A 12 -2.31 15.76 6.88
C GLU A 12 -2.95 16.28 5.59
N THR A 13 -2.42 15.87 4.42
CA THR A 13 -2.88 16.35 3.11
C THR A 13 -4.08 15.54 2.60
N HIS A 14 -4.05 14.22 2.75
CA HIS A 14 -5.06 13.29 2.22
C HIS A 14 -5.99 12.83 3.35
N THR A 15 -6.80 13.76 3.88
CA THR A 15 -7.63 13.53 5.08
C THR A 15 -8.76 12.50 4.91
N ASP A 16 -9.06 12.11 3.68
CA ASP A 16 -10.04 11.08 3.33
C ASP A 16 -9.44 9.66 3.34
N ILE A 17 -8.11 9.53 3.42
CA ILE A 17 -7.40 8.27 3.53
C ILE A 17 -7.01 8.03 5.00
N ARG A 18 -7.20 6.80 5.48
CA ARG A 18 -6.74 6.40 6.81
C ARG A 18 -5.28 5.93 6.73
N PHE A 19 -4.39 6.72 7.33
CA PHE A 19 -2.99 6.37 7.49
C PHE A 19 -2.78 5.59 8.80
N GLY A 20 -2.09 4.47 8.73
CA GLY A 20 -1.74 3.62 9.87
C GLY A 20 -0.24 3.35 9.92
N LYS A 21 0.32 3.36 11.12
CA LYS A 21 1.71 2.94 11.39
C LYS A 21 1.64 1.73 12.30
N VAL A 22 2.33 0.66 11.91
CA VAL A 22 2.44 -0.56 12.72
C VAL A 22 3.89 -0.69 13.16
N ASP A 23 4.09 -0.85 14.46
CA ASP A 23 5.39 -1.21 15.01
C ASP A 23 5.57 -2.72 14.90
N THR A 24 6.43 -3.15 13.98
CA THR A 24 6.70 -4.57 13.73
C THR A 24 7.52 -5.23 14.83
N GLU A 25 8.22 -4.45 15.67
CA GLU A 25 8.94 -4.99 16.83
C GLU A 25 7.97 -5.36 17.96
N ALA A 26 6.91 -4.55 18.13
CA ALA A 26 5.81 -4.83 19.05
C ALA A 26 4.83 -5.89 18.50
N GLU A 27 4.43 -5.76 17.24
CA GLU A 27 3.40 -6.58 16.58
C GLU A 27 4.02 -7.66 15.67
N LYS A 28 4.85 -8.54 16.26
CA LYS A 28 5.62 -9.54 15.50
C LYS A 28 4.76 -10.54 14.72
N GLN A 29 3.60 -10.91 15.26
CA GLN A 29 2.69 -11.85 14.60
C GLN A 29 2.13 -11.23 13.32
N LEU A 30 1.62 -10.00 13.41
CA LEU A 30 1.11 -9.25 12.26
C LEU A 30 2.20 -9.01 11.22
N ALA A 31 3.42 -8.67 11.65
CA ALA A 31 4.56 -8.52 10.76
C ALA A 31 4.90 -9.84 10.01
N GLY A 32 4.79 -10.98 10.70
CA GLY A 32 4.96 -12.30 10.10
C GLY A 32 3.86 -12.65 9.10
N GLU A 33 2.59 -12.40 9.45
CA GLU A 33 1.44 -12.63 8.56
C GLU A 33 1.47 -11.72 7.32
N ALA A 34 1.93 -10.48 7.47
CA ALA A 34 2.09 -9.54 6.37
C ALA A 34 3.39 -9.74 5.56
N GLY A 35 4.24 -10.72 5.94
CA GLY A 35 5.48 -11.03 5.21
C GLY A 35 6.54 -9.92 5.29
N ILE A 36 6.56 -9.13 6.36
CA ILE A 36 7.46 -7.98 6.49
C ILE A 36 8.88 -8.45 6.79
N SER A 37 9.77 -8.33 5.80
CA SER A 37 11.18 -8.70 5.90
C SER A 37 12.14 -7.51 5.94
N SER A 38 11.66 -6.31 5.64
CA SER A 38 12.43 -5.06 5.55
C SER A 38 11.59 -3.90 6.06
N ILE A 39 12.22 -2.93 6.73
CA ILE A 39 11.52 -1.78 7.31
C ILE A 39 12.14 -0.49 6.76
N PRO A 40 11.34 0.47 6.25
CA PRO A 40 9.87 0.44 6.18
C PRO A 40 9.34 -0.42 5.02
N THR A 41 8.14 -0.96 5.18
CA THR A 41 7.31 -1.52 4.09
C THR A 41 6.04 -0.70 3.97
N LEU A 42 5.65 -0.40 2.74
CA LEU A 42 4.42 0.32 2.43
C LEU A 42 3.38 -0.64 1.89
N MET A 43 2.20 -0.58 2.49
CA MET A 43 1.03 -1.33 2.06
C MET A 43 -0.13 -0.37 1.84
N ILE A 44 -0.90 -0.57 0.77
CA ILE A 44 -2.12 0.21 0.51
C ILE A 44 -3.28 -0.75 0.33
N PHE A 45 -4.33 -0.51 1.11
CA PHE A 45 -5.58 -1.27 1.05
C PHE A 45 -6.71 -0.35 0.59
N ARG A 46 -7.56 -0.85 -0.30
CA ARG A 46 -8.81 -0.18 -0.71
C ARG A 46 -9.91 -1.23 -0.83
N ASP A 47 -11.05 -0.98 -0.20
CA ASP A 47 -12.18 -1.93 -0.15
C ASP A 47 -11.81 -3.34 0.34
N GLY A 48 -10.84 -3.44 1.24
CA GLY A 48 -10.33 -4.73 1.76
C GLY A 48 -9.36 -5.46 0.82
N ILE A 49 -9.02 -4.88 -0.33
CA ILE A 49 -8.09 -5.43 -1.31
C ILE A 49 -6.71 -4.78 -1.09
N LEU A 50 -5.66 -5.61 -1.04
CA LEU A 50 -4.27 -5.14 -1.02
C LEU A 50 -3.86 -4.74 -2.44
N LEU A 51 -3.69 -3.43 -2.67
CA LEU A 51 -3.36 -2.85 -3.97
C LEU A 51 -1.87 -2.52 -4.12
N PHE A 52 -1.11 -2.51 -3.04
CA PHE A 52 0.31 -2.19 -3.09
C PHE A 52 1.00 -2.83 -1.89
N ASN A 53 2.14 -3.49 -2.10
CA ASN A 53 2.96 -4.04 -1.03
C ASN A 53 4.43 -4.02 -1.44
N GLN A 54 5.16 -2.96 -1.06
CA GLN A 54 6.56 -2.81 -1.42
C GLN A 54 7.42 -2.44 -0.21
N ALA A 55 8.53 -3.17 -0.05
CA ALA A 55 9.59 -2.81 0.88
C ALA A 55 10.35 -1.58 0.38
N GLY A 56 10.54 -0.60 1.26
CA GLY A 56 11.30 0.62 1.00
C GLY A 56 10.54 1.90 1.32
N ALA A 57 11.30 2.96 1.58
CA ALA A 57 10.78 4.30 1.76
C ALA A 57 10.58 4.97 0.39
N LEU A 58 9.40 5.51 0.14
CA LEU A 58 9.15 6.36 -1.03
C LEU A 58 9.45 7.83 -0.71
N PRO A 59 10.08 8.58 -1.62
CA PRO A 59 10.14 10.03 -1.49
C PRO A 59 8.73 10.63 -1.65
N ALA A 60 8.50 11.81 -1.06
CA ALA A 60 7.20 12.48 -1.09
C ALA A 60 6.49 12.51 -2.46
N PRO A 61 7.14 12.94 -3.58
CA PRO A 61 6.46 12.97 -4.87
C PRO A 61 6.02 11.59 -5.37
N ALA A 62 6.79 10.53 -5.07
CA ALA A 62 6.43 9.17 -5.46
C ALA A 62 5.26 8.64 -4.61
N LEU A 63 5.21 8.99 -3.32
CA LEU A 63 4.08 8.66 -2.46
C LEU A 63 2.79 9.35 -2.93
N ASP A 64 2.86 10.64 -3.27
CA ASP A 64 1.70 11.37 -3.80
C ASP A 64 1.23 10.80 -5.14
N GLU A 65 2.14 10.47 -6.05
CA GLU A 65 1.80 9.82 -7.32
C GLU A 65 1.15 8.45 -7.11
N LEU A 66 1.67 7.64 -6.18
CA LEU A 66 1.07 6.35 -5.82
C LEU A 66 -0.35 6.53 -5.27
N ILE A 67 -0.56 7.52 -4.39
CA ILE A 67 -1.90 7.84 -3.88
C ILE A 67 -2.85 8.22 -5.02
N GLN A 68 -2.41 9.04 -5.98
CA GLN A 68 -3.24 9.38 -7.15
C GLN A 68 -3.56 8.15 -8.00
N LYS A 69 -2.56 7.33 -8.34
CA LYS A 69 -2.78 6.08 -9.08
C LYS A 69 -3.82 5.19 -8.41
N VAL A 70 -3.71 4.99 -7.10
CA VAL A 70 -4.68 4.17 -6.35
C VAL A 70 -6.08 4.76 -6.38
N ARG A 71 -6.23 6.09 -6.38
CA ARG A 71 -7.54 6.76 -6.53
C ARG A 71 -8.14 6.53 -7.90
N ASP A 72 -7.31 6.62 -8.94
CA ASP A 72 -7.71 6.52 -10.34
C ASP A 72 -8.01 5.07 -10.78
N LEU A 73 -7.66 4.07 -9.97
CA LEU A 73 -8.01 2.67 -10.23
C LEU A 73 -9.53 2.47 -10.27
N ASP A 74 -9.97 1.78 -11.31
CA ASP A 74 -11.34 1.26 -11.43
C ASP A 74 -11.48 -0.01 -10.58
N MET A 75 -12.08 0.13 -9.40
CA MET A 75 -12.24 -0.98 -8.48
C MET A 75 -13.22 -2.05 -8.97
N ASP A 76 -14.12 -1.72 -9.91
CA ASP A 76 -15.03 -2.72 -10.48
C ASP A 76 -14.27 -3.65 -11.42
N GLU A 77 -13.34 -3.11 -12.21
CA GLU A 77 -12.44 -3.92 -13.05
C GLU A 77 -11.48 -4.75 -12.18
N ILE A 78 -10.86 -4.14 -11.16
CA ILE A 78 -9.98 -4.87 -10.22
C ILE A 78 -10.71 -6.04 -9.55
N ARG A 79 -11.96 -5.85 -9.11
CA ARG A 79 -12.75 -6.94 -8.51
C ARG A 79 -13.04 -8.05 -9.50
N LYS A 80 -13.42 -7.72 -10.73
CA LYS A 80 -13.62 -8.74 -11.79
C LYS A 80 -12.34 -9.53 -12.06
N GLU A 81 -11.19 -8.88 -12.06
CA GLU A 81 -9.90 -9.56 -12.23
C GLU A 81 -9.61 -10.51 -11.06
N ILE A 82 -9.86 -10.11 -9.81
CA ILE A 82 -9.72 -11.00 -8.63
C ILE A 82 -10.65 -12.21 -8.75
N GLU A 83 -11.91 -11.99 -9.10
CA GLU A 83 -12.92 -13.05 -9.25
C GLU A 83 -12.55 -14.02 -10.39
N ALA A 84 -12.04 -13.49 -11.51
CA ALA A 84 -11.56 -14.28 -12.63
C ALA A 84 -10.27 -15.05 -12.31
N ALA A 85 -9.38 -14.46 -11.48
CA ALA A 85 -8.15 -15.08 -11.00
C ALA A 85 -8.38 -16.08 -9.85
N GLY A 86 -9.61 -16.25 -9.37
CA GLY A 86 -9.94 -17.22 -8.33
C GLY A 86 -9.58 -16.78 -6.91
N GLY A 87 -9.41 -15.48 -6.65
CA GLY A 87 -9.32 -14.91 -5.30
C GLY A 87 -8.00 -14.29 -4.87
N GLU A 88 -6.99 -14.20 -5.74
CA GLU A 88 -5.69 -13.58 -5.43
C GLU A 88 -5.25 -12.59 -6.52
N LEU A 89 -5.00 -11.33 -6.15
CA LEU A 89 -4.28 -10.38 -7.00
C LEU A 89 -2.78 -10.65 -6.89
N GLY A 90 -2.19 -11.05 -8.01
CA GLY A 90 -0.75 -10.90 -8.21
C GLY A 90 -0.38 -9.42 -8.25
N ASP A 91 0.67 -9.08 -7.53
CA ASP A 91 1.35 -7.78 -7.46
C ASP A 91 1.11 -6.85 -8.68
N VAL A 92 0.35 -5.76 -8.48
CA VAL A 92 0.08 -4.75 -9.53
C VAL A 92 1.26 -3.79 -9.76
N SER A 93 2.47 -4.13 -9.27
CA SER A 93 3.66 -3.29 -9.40
C SER A 93 4.35 -3.42 -10.75
N GLU A 94 3.95 -4.37 -11.61
CA GLU A 94 4.48 -4.51 -12.96
C GLU A 94 3.63 -3.73 -13.99
N PRO A 95 4.24 -2.81 -14.77
CA PRO A 95 3.60 -2.32 -15.98
C PRO A 95 3.55 -3.46 -17.00
N GLN A 96 2.35 -3.74 -17.53
CA GLN A 96 2.22 -4.65 -18.67
C GLN A 96 3.10 -4.15 -19.82
N ALA A 97 4.03 -5.02 -20.25
CA ALA A 97 4.98 -4.78 -21.33
C ALA A 97 4.31 -4.69 -22.71
#